data_AF-J7IPB4-F1
#
_entry.id   AF-J7IPB4-F1
#
_cell.length_a   1.000
_cell.length_b   1.000
_cell.length_c   1.000
_cell.angle_alpha   90.00
_cell.angle_beta   90.00
_cell.angle_gamma   90.00
#
_symmetry.space_group_name_H-M   'P 1'
#
loop_
_entity.id
_entity.type
_entity.pdbx_description
1 polymer ?
#
loop_
_entity_poly.entity_id
_entity_poly.type
_entity_poly.pdbx_seq_one_letter_code
_entity_poly.pdbx_strand_id
1 'polypeptide(L)'
;MVTGLVRLREKNFQGSHILMILAKTYKESAGISHIRSEAAMYIIDRFEGEWAVIETDNRVMFNFPRSGLPLDLKEGDVINIQIHINPEATLRRHQKAESLLNNFFDE
;
A
#
# COMPACT_ATOMS: atom_id res chain seq x y z
N MET A 1 25.55 8.69 -17.50
CA MET A 1 26.01 7.34 -17.14
C MET A 1 25.71 7.11 -15.67
N VAL A 2 24.60 6.44 -15.33
CA VAL A 2 24.53 5.72 -14.05
C VAL A 2 24.14 4.30 -14.39
N THR A 3 25.13 3.66 -14.99
CA THR A 3 25.22 2.23 -15.21
C THR A 3 25.32 1.54 -13.85
N GLY A 4 24.55 0.47 -13.68
CA GLY A 4 25.05 -0.67 -12.93
C GLY A 4 24.57 -0.79 -11.48
N LEU A 5 23.99 -1.98 -11.22
CA LEU A 5 23.73 -2.58 -9.92
C LEU A 5 22.77 -1.76 -9.04
N VAL A 6 21.51 -2.18 -8.91
CA VAL A 6 21.23 -3.27 -7.97
C VAL A 6 20.32 -4.32 -8.60
N ARG A 7 20.95 -5.21 -9.37
CA ARG A 7 20.46 -6.57 -9.57
C ARG A 7 20.78 -7.37 -8.30
N LEU A 8 20.06 -7.14 -7.20
CA LEU A 8 20.06 -8.09 -6.08
C LEU A 8 18.91 -9.06 -6.30
N ARG A 9 19.20 -10.03 -7.18
CA ARG A 9 18.46 -11.28 -7.26
C ARG A 9 18.56 -11.96 -5.89
N GLU A 10 17.39 -12.25 -5.33
CA GLU A 10 17.12 -13.11 -4.18
C GLU A 10 18.17 -14.22 -4.02
N LYS A 11 19.06 -14.10 -3.03
CA LYS A 11 19.67 -15.24 -2.34
C LYS A 11 20.03 -14.84 -0.91
N ASN A 12 19.22 -15.32 0.04
CA ASN A 12 19.62 -15.71 1.40
C ASN A 12 20.57 -14.76 2.16
N PHE A 13 20.15 -13.53 2.42
CA PHE A 13 20.75 -12.73 3.49
C PHE A 13 19.79 -12.60 4.67
N GLN A 14 19.66 -13.71 5.41
CA GLN A 14 19.20 -13.67 6.79
C GLN A 14 20.24 -12.86 7.59
N GLY A 15 20.00 -11.57 7.82
CA GLY A 15 20.58 -10.87 8.98
C GLY A 15 21.58 -9.72 8.79
N SER A 16 21.77 -9.10 7.60
CA SER A 16 22.62 -7.90 7.55
C SER A 16 21.84 -6.62 7.90
N HIS A 17 21.93 -6.21 9.16
CA HIS A 17 21.36 -4.94 9.68
C HIS A 17 21.80 -3.72 8.87
N ILE A 18 23.00 -3.75 8.28
CA ILE A 18 23.57 -2.63 7.51
C ILE A 18 22.80 -2.40 6.20
N LEU A 19 22.35 -3.47 5.53
CA LEU A 19 21.57 -3.36 4.31
C LEU A 19 20.17 -2.78 4.57
N MET A 20 19.59 -3.12 5.74
CA MET A 20 18.30 -2.57 6.19
C MET A 20 18.39 -1.06 6.46
N ILE A 21 19.47 -0.61 7.09
CA ILE A 21 19.70 0.82 7.38
C ILE A 21 19.83 1.61 6.08
N LEU A 22 20.63 1.14 5.12
CA LEU A 22 20.80 1.83 3.83
C LEU A 22 19.50 1.88 3.02
N ALA A 23 18.72 0.80 3.00
CA ALA A 23 17.42 0.77 2.33
C ALA A 23 16.41 1.75 2.98
N LYS A 24 16.45 1.90 4.31
CA LYS A 24 15.58 2.82 5.05
C LYS A 24 15.93 4.29 4.78
N THR A 25 17.22 4.64 4.82
CA THR A 25 17.69 6.00 4.54
C THR A 25 17.37 6.44 3.11
N TYR A 26 17.48 5.53 2.13
CA TYR A 26 17.06 5.82 0.76
C TYR A 26 15.55 6.11 0.65
N LYS A 27 14.71 5.32 1.33
CA LYS A 27 13.25 5.48 1.36
C LYS A 27 12.81 6.82 1.98
N GLU A 28 13.46 7.25 3.07
CA GLU A 28 13.21 8.55 3.72
C GLU A 28 13.61 9.73 2.82
N SER A 29 14.76 9.65 2.13
CA SER A 29 15.19 10.70 1.20
C SER A 29 14.33 10.82 -0.06
N ALA A 30 13.63 9.74 -0.44
CA ALA A 30 12.77 9.67 -1.61
C ALA A 30 11.31 10.09 -1.34
N GLY A 31 10.99 10.60 -0.14
CA GLY A 31 9.63 11.00 0.23
C GLY A 31 8.64 9.84 0.33
N ILE A 32 9.15 8.61 0.47
CA ILE A 32 8.31 7.42 0.64
C ILE A 32 7.92 7.37 2.11
N SER A 33 6.76 7.94 2.44
CA SER A 33 6.14 7.83 3.77
C SER A 33 5.76 6.37 4.04
N HIS A 34 6.70 5.60 4.56
CA HIS A 34 6.52 4.19 4.93
C HIS A 34 5.48 4.07 6.04
N ILE A 35 4.28 3.59 5.70
CA ILE A 35 3.51 2.78 6.64
C ILE A 35 4.27 1.46 6.80
N ARG A 36 4.42 1.02 8.05
CA ARG A 36 5.24 -0.12 8.50
C ARG A 36 5.12 -1.31 7.53
N SER A 37 6.22 -1.66 6.87
CA SER A 37 6.31 -2.87 6.04
C SER A 37 6.58 -4.08 6.93
N GLU A 38 5.65 -4.36 7.84
CA GLU A 38 5.42 -5.75 8.23
C GLU A 38 4.41 -6.25 7.21
N ALA A 39 4.66 -7.42 6.61
CA ALA A 39 3.68 -8.06 5.74
C ALA A 39 2.50 -8.44 6.64
N ALA A 40 1.56 -7.50 6.79
CA ALA A 40 0.36 -7.72 7.58
C ALA A 40 -0.39 -8.86 6.91
N MET A 41 -0.50 -9.96 7.65
CA MET A 41 -1.24 -11.12 7.21
C MET A 41 -2.72 -10.83 7.46
N TYR A 42 -3.49 -10.79 6.38
CA TYR A 42 -4.93 -10.58 6.43
C TYR A 42 -5.63 -11.90 6.12
N ILE A 43 -6.69 -12.21 6.83
CA ILE A 43 -7.47 -13.43 6.64
C ILE A 43 -8.89 -13.03 6.28
N ILE A 44 -9.45 -13.61 5.23
CA ILE A 44 -10.89 -13.48 4.98
C ILE A 44 -11.60 -14.34 6.02
N ASP A 45 -12.15 -13.73 7.07
CA ASP A 45 -12.87 -14.47 8.11
C ASP A 45 -14.20 -15.00 7.55
N ARG A 46 -15.00 -14.11 6.93
CA ARG A 46 -16.31 -14.45 6.36
C ARG A 46 -16.81 -13.48 5.31
N PHE A 47 -17.80 -13.89 4.53
CA PHE A 47 -18.54 -13.02 3.62
C PHE A 47 -19.94 -12.68 4.15
N GLU A 48 -20.28 -11.40 4.15
CA GLU A 48 -21.58 -10.87 4.56
C GLU A 48 -22.19 -10.06 3.41
N GLY A 49 -22.94 -10.74 2.52
CA GLY A 49 -23.52 -10.12 1.33
C GLY A 49 -22.44 -9.52 0.41
N GLU A 50 -22.49 -8.20 0.24
CA GLU A 50 -21.54 -7.42 -0.58
C GLU A 50 -20.20 -7.12 0.13
N TRP A 51 -20.03 -7.58 1.37
CA TRP A 51 -18.85 -7.31 2.19
C TRP A 51 -18.06 -8.58 2.48
N ALA A 52 -16.74 -8.44 2.55
CA ALA A 52 -15.82 -9.39 3.15
C ALA A 52 -15.36 -8.85 4.50
N VAL A 53 -15.47 -9.66 5.55
CA VAL A 53 -14.93 -9.35 6.87
C VAL A 53 -13.51 -9.90 6.92
N ILE A 54 -12.54 -9.02 7.15
CA ILE A 54 -11.12 -9.34 7.12
C ILE A 54 -10.56 -9.21 8.53
N GLU A 55 -9.94 -10.28 9.02
CA GLU A 55 -9.18 -10.32 10.27
C GLU A 55 -7.71 -9.99 10.01
N THR A 56 -7.14 -9.16 10.88
CA THR A 56 -5.71 -8.85 10.91
C THR A 56 -4.96 -9.70 11.93
N ASP A 57 -3.64 -9.76 11.82
CA ASP A 57 -2.74 -10.36 12.81
C ASP A 57 -3.00 -9.93 14.27
N ASN A 58 -3.42 -8.68 14.48
CA ASN A 58 -3.75 -8.11 15.78
C ASN A 58 -5.23 -8.33 16.19
N ARG A 59 -5.94 -9.24 15.52
CA ARG A 59 -7.37 -9.56 15.72
C ARG A 59 -8.31 -8.38 15.50
N VAL A 60 -7.85 -7.34 14.81
CA VAL A 60 -8.71 -6.25 14.35
C VAL A 60 -9.47 -6.72 13.13
N MET A 61 -10.77 -6.46 13.10
CA MET A 61 -11.67 -6.82 12.02
C MET A 61 -12.06 -5.55 11.24
N PHE A 62 -12.08 -5.63 9.91
CA PHE A 62 -12.61 -4.56 9.08
C PHE A 62 -13.39 -5.12 7.90
N ASN A 63 -14.34 -4.30 7.41
CA ASN A 63 -15.14 -4.65 6.24
C ASN A 63 -14.49 -4.12 4.97
N PHE A 64 -14.41 -4.96 3.96
CA PHE A 64 -13.89 -4.62 2.65
C PHE A 64 -14.92 -4.98 1.57
N PRO A 65 -15.19 -4.11 0.57
CA PRO A 65 -16.15 -4.42 -0.48
C PRO A 65 -15.74 -5.67 -1.25
N ARG A 66 -16.65 -6.63 -1.42
CA ARG A 66 -16.39 -7.86 -2.17
C ARG A 66 -16.03 -7.57 -3.63
N SER A 67 -16.56 -6.49 -4.20
CA SER A 67 -16.24 -6.02 -5.56
C SER A 67 -14.78 -5.59 -5.74
N GLY A 68 -14.07 -5.28 -4.65
CA GLY A 68 -12.63 -4.98 -4.68
C GLY A 68 -11.73 -6.22 -4.56
N LEU A 69 -12.32 -7.41 -4.39
CA LEU A 69 -11.59 -8.67 -4.20
C LEU A 69 -11.67 -9.57 -5.44
N PRO A 70 -10.65 -10.41 -5.68
CA PRO A 70 -10.73 -11.50 -6.65
C PRO A 70 -11.92 -12.44 -6.36
N LEU A 71 -12.55 -12.93 -7.43
CA LEU A 71 -13.76 -13.76 -7.34
C LEU A 71 -13.51 -15.17 -6.80
N ASP A 72 -12.25 -15.62 -6.82
CA ASP A 72 -11.81 -16.96 -6.42
C ASP A 72 -11.49 -17.08 -4.92
N LEU A 73 -11.49 -15.96 -4.18
CA LEU A 73 -11.25 -15.95 -2.74
C LEU A 73 -12.39 -16.59 -1.95
N LYS A 74 -12.00 -17.29 -0.88
CA LYS A 74 -12.86 -18.02 0.04
C LYS A 74 -12.60 -17.60 1.48
N GLU A 75 -13.54 -17.94 2.35
CA GLU A 75 -13.37 -17.81 3.80
C GLU A 75 -12.20 -18.70 4.26
N GLY A 76 -11.34 -18.16 5.12
CA GLY A 76 -10.08 -18.73 5.56
C GLY A 76 -8.88 -18.39 4.68
N ASP A 77 -9.05 -17.77 3.51
CA ASP A 77 -7.92 -17.41 2.65
C ASP A 77 -7.06 -16.30 3.26
N VAL A 78 -5.75 -16.47 3.15
CA VAL A 78 -4.76 -15.50 3.61
C VAL A 78 -4.35 -14.60 2.45
N ILE A 79 -4.54 -13.29 2.61
CA ILE A 79 -4.24 -12.28 1.60
C ILE A 79 -3.22 -11.27 2.10
N ASN A 80 -2.54 -10.62 1.15
CA ASN A 80 -1.64 -9.49 1.41
C ASN A 80 -2.23 -8.24 0.77
N ILE A 81 -2.38 -7.16 1.55
CA ILE A 81 -2.87 -5.87 1.06
C ILE A 81 -1.70 -4.88 1.04
N GLN A 82 -1.45 -4.25 -0.11
CA GLN A 82 -0.44 -3.22 -0.26
C GLN A 82 -1.12 -1.88 -0.57
N ILE A 83 -0.87 -0.88 0.28
CA ILE A 83 -1.45 0.46 0.15
C ILE A 83 -0.34 1.45 -0.10
N HIS A 84 -0.47 2.21 -1.18
CA HIS A 84 0.49 3.24 -1.56
C HIS A 84 -0.22 4.54 -1.90
N ILE A 85 0.41 5.65 -1.54
CA ILE A 85 -0.03 6.96 -2.03
C ILE A 85 0.31 7.04 -3.52
N ASN A 86 -0.66 7.46 -4.34
CA ASN A 86 -0.40 7.86 -5.72
C ASN A 86 -0.22 9.39 -5.74
N PRO A 87 1.03 9.90 -5.69
CA PRO A 87 1.29 11.33 -5.56
C PRO A 87 0.79 12.14 -6.76
N GLU A 88 0.90 11.58 -7.97
CA GLU A 88 0.46 12.23 -9.20
C GLU A 88 -1.05 12.40 -9.24
N ALA A 89 -1.80 11.32 -8.94
CA ALA A 89 -3.26 11.39 -8.89
C ALA A 89 -3.76 12.33 -7.78
N THR A 90 -3.08 12.35 -6.62
CA THR A 90 -3.38 13.26 -5.51
C THR A 90 -3.14 14.72 -5.92
N LEU A 91 -2.00 15.03 -6.55
CA LEU A 91 -1.69 16.37 -7.05
C LEU A 91 -2.70 16.84 -8.10
N ARG A 92 -3.05 15.99 -9.07
CA ARG A 92 -4.06 16.30 -10.08
C ARG A 92 -5.43 16.60 -9.46
N ARG A 93 -5.82 15.87 -8.41
CA ARG A 93 -7.06 16.16 -7.69
C ARG A 93 -7.01 17.52 -7.00
N HIS A 94 -5.88 17.86 -6.38
CA HIS A 94 -5.68 19.15 -5.72
C HIS A 94 -5.82 20.30 -6.71
N GLN A 95 -5.08 20.25 -7.82
CA GLN A 95 -5.13 21.27 -8.87
C GLN A 95 -6.53 21.45 -9.47
N LYS A 96 -7.27 20.35 -9.66
CA LYS A 96 -8.66 20.41 -10.13
C LYS A 96 -9.57 21.10 -9.12
N ALA A 97 -9.39 20.84 -7.83
CA ALA A 97 -10.17 21.49 -6.78
C ALA A 97 -9.87 23.00 -6.73
N GLU A 98 -8.60 23.40 -6.83
CA GLU A 98 -8.20 24.81 -6.88
C GLU A 98 -8.74 25.53 -8.12
N SER A 99 -8.69 24.88 -9.30
CA SER A 99 -9.25 25.48 -10.52
C SER A 99 -10.76 25.73 -10.44
N LEU A 100 -11.51 24.81 -9.82
CA LEU A 100 -12.94 25.01 -9.61
C LEU A 100 -13.23 26.18 -8.65
N LEU A 101 -12.39 26.35 -7.62
CA LEU A 101 -12.51 27.44 -6.67
C LEU A 101 -12.23 28.79 -7.33
N ASN A 102 -11.14 28.89 -8.11
CA ASN A 102 -10.78 30.13 -8.79
C ASN A 102 -11.85 30.55 -9.80
N ASN A 103 -12.35 29.62 -10.62
CA ASN A 103 -13.44 29.91 -11.56
C ASN A 103 -14.73 30.39 -10.88
N PHE A 104 -14.94 30.04 -9.60
CA PHE A 104 -16.12 30.44 -8.84
C PHE A 104 -15.98 31.84 -8.22
N PHE A 105 -14.76 32.31 -7.97
CA PHE A 105 -14.50 33.65 -7.41
C PHE A 105 -14.19 34.72 -8.48
N ASP A 106 -13.98 34.29 -9.72
CA ASP A 106 -13.76 35.17 -10.88
C ASP A 106 -15.08 35.56 -11.60
N GLU A 107 -16.25 35.20 -11.04
CA GLU A 107 -17.60 35.72 -11.37
C GLU A 107 -18.08 36.74 -10.32
#